data_AF-A0A2L2YR10-F1
#
_entry.id   AF-A0A2L2YR10-F1
#
_cell.length_a   1.000
_cell.length_b   1.000
_cell.length_c   1.000
_cell.angle_alpha   90.00
_cell.angle_beta   90.00
_cell.angle_gamma   90.00
#
_symmetry.space_group_name_H-M   'P 1'
#
loop_
_entity.id
_entity.type
_entity.pdbx_description
1 polymer ?
#
loop_
_entity_poly.entity_id
_entity_poly.type
_entity_poly.pdbx_seq_one_letter_code
_entity_poly.pdbx_strand_id
1 'polypeptide(L)' 'ESYSCAICNKSFSCKSHLTKHSYVYTSEKPYLCSICYKSFSRRGHLTEHFVFILERSFILVVYVISILLTTVI' A
#
# COMPACT_ATOMS: atom_id res chain seq x y z
N GLU A 1 28.07 -12.98 -3.40
CA GLU A 1 27.34 -13.17 -4.67
C GLU A 1 26.33 -12.04 -4.84
N SER A 2 26.22 -11.44 -6.03
CA SER A 2 25.28 -10.37 -6.34
C SER A 2 24.03 -10.91 -7.05
N TYR A 3 22.88 -10.31 -6.80
CA TYR A 3 21.63 -10.66 -7.46
C TYR A 3 21.37 -9.69 -8.61
N SER A 4 21.41 -10.16 -9.85
CA SER A 4 21.28 -9.29 -11.03
C SER A 4 19.92 -9.44 -11.70
N CYS A 5 19.38 -8.33 -12.19
CA CYS A 5 18.16 -8.32 -12.99
C CYS A 5 18.45 -8.78 -14.43
N ALA A 6 17.72 -9.78 -14.91
CA ALA A 6 17.91 -10.31 -16.26
C ALA A 6 17.47 -9.36 -17.39
N ILE A 7 16.66 -8.33 -17.08
CA ILE A 7 16.10 -7.40 -18.08
C ILE A 7 16.98 -6.16 -18.25
N CYS A 8 17.53 -5.60 -17.16
CA CYS A 8 18.33 -4.38 -17.20
C CYS A 8 19.75 -4.52 -16.64
N ASN A 9 20.18 -5.74 -16.29
CA ASN A 9 21.49 -6.05 -15.72
C ASN A 9 21.85 -5.30 -14.43
N LYS A 10 20.87 -4.66 -13.77
CA LYS A 10 21.09 -3.98 -12.49
C LYS A 10 21.37 -5.00 -11.39
N SER A 11 22.43 -4.77 -10.62
CA SER A 11 22.85 -5.62 -9.50
C SER A 11 22.28 -5.13 -8.18
N PHE A 12 21.92 -6.08 -7.31
CA PHE A 12 21.38 -5.86 -5.98
C PHE A 12 22.17 -6.65 -4.94
N SER A 13 22.25 -6.09 -3.73
CA SER A 13 22.92 -6.70 -2.58
C SER A 13 22.18 -7.92 -2.01
N CYS A 14 20.87 -8.04 -2.27
CA CYS A 14 20.08 -9.17 -1.78
C CYS A 14 18.91 -9.53 -2.73
N LYS A 15 18.47 -10.79 -2.66
CA LYS A 15 17.39 -11.34 -3.49
C LYS A 15 16.07 -10.59 -3.32
N SER A 16 15.75 -10.14 -2.11
CA SER A 16 14.50 -9.43 -1.83
C SER A 16 14.43 -8.06 -2.52
N HIS A 17 15.56 -7.37 -2.69
CA HIS A 17 15.64 -6.14 -3.47
C HIS A 17 15.46 -6.40 -4.97
N LEU A 18 16.10 -7.46 -5.49
CA LEU A 18 15.89 -7.89 -6.87
C LEU A 18 14.41 -8.25 -7.14
N THR A 19 13.78 -8.99 -6.22
CA THR A 19 12.36 -9.39 -6.34
C THR A 19 11.44 -8.18 -6.32
N LYS A 20 11.66 -7.21 -5.41
CA LYS A 20 10.88 -5.97 -5.40
C LYS A 20 11.10 -5.13 -6.67
N HIS A 21 12.30 -5.19 -7.24
CA HIS A 21 12.62 -4.51 -8.49
C HIS A 21 11.94 -5.14 -9.69
N SER A 22 11.82 -6.48 -9.75
CA SER A 22 11.18 -7.16 -10.88
C SER A 22 9.71 -6.77 -11.06
N TYR A 23 9.03 -6.34 -10.00
CA TYR A 23 7.66 -5.80 -10.07
C TYR A 23 7.51 -4.58 -10.98
N VAL A 24 8.59 -3.86 -11.28
CA VAL A 24 8.57 -2.75 -12.26
C VAL A 24 8.28 -3.28 -13.68
N TYR A 25 8.72 -4.50 -13.99
CA TYR A 25 8.49 -5.12 -15.30
C TYR A 25 7.19 -5.89 -15.34
N THR A 26 6.86 -6.64 -14.28
CA THR A 26 5.63 -7.45 -14.24
C THR A 26 4.38 -6.62 -13.91
N SER A 27 4.56 -5.39 -13.43
CA SER A 27 3.49 -4.54 -12.87
C SER A 27 2.72 -5.21 -11.72
N GLU A 28 3.29 -6.25 -11.10
CA GLU A 28 2.69 -6.93 -9.97
C GLU A 28 2.60 -6.01 -8.74
N LYS A 29 1.47 -6.09 -8.06
CA LYS A 29 1.16 -5.32 -6.87
C LYS A 29 0.59 -6.24 -5.80
N PRO A 30 1.44 -7.04 -5.14
CA PRO A 30 0.99 -8.10 -4.24
C PRO A 30 0.37 -7.59 -2.94
N TYR A 31 0.55 -6.30 -2.62
CA TYR A 31 0.07 -5.72 -1.38
C TYR A 31 -1.26 -4.99 -1.60
N LEU A 32 -2.37 -5.60 -1.20
CA LEU A 32 -3.72 -5.06 -1.36
C LEU A 32 -4.18 -4.33 -0.08
N CYS A 33 -4.76 -3.14 -0.23
CA CYS A 33 -5.52 -2.50 0.85
C CYS A 33 -6.89 -3.16 0.99
N SER A 34 -7.23 -3.67 2.16
CA SER A 34 -8.53 -4.31 2.43
C SER A 34 -9.71 -3.32 2.52
N ILE A 35 -9.44 -2.02 2.65
CA ILE A 35 -10.47 -0.99 2.82
C ILE A 35 -10.88 -0.41 1.47
N CYS A 36 -9.92 0.04 0.66
CA CYS A 36 -10.19 0.67 -0.63
C CYS A 36 -9.82 -0.20 -1.85
N TYR A 37 -9.31 -1.41 -1.63
CA TYR A 37 -8.91 -2.36 -2.68
C TYR A 37 -7.81 -1.87 -3.63
N LYS A 38 -7.09 -0.80 -3.26
CA LYS A 38 -5.91 -0.34 -4.00
C LYS A 38 -4.73 -1.26 -3.74
N SER A 39 -4.00 -1.61 -4.79
CA SER A 39 -2.82 -2.48 -4.73
C SER A 39 -1.51 -1.70 -4.83
N PHE A 40 -0.47 -2.22 -4.17
CA PHE A 40 0.86 -1.63 -4.07
C PHE A 40 1.95 -2.67 -4.35
N SER A 41 3.07 -2.23 -4.93
CA SER A 41 4.25 -3.07 -5.19
C SER A 41 5.18 -3.20 -3.99
N ARG A 42 5.00 -2.38 -2.95
CA ARG A 42 5.82 -2.38 -1.72
C ARG A 42 4.95 -2.34 -0.47
N ARG A 43 5.30 -3.14 0.54
CA ARG A 43 4.63 -3.18 1.84
C ARG A 43 4.63 -1.82 2.55
N GLY A 44 5.76 -1.10 2.54
CA GLY A 44 5.85 0.21 3.18
C GLY A 44 4.84 1.24 2.65
N HIS A 45 4.64 1.26 1.32
CA HIS A 45 3.63 2.14 0.70
C HIS A 45 2.20 1.75 1.11
N LEU A 46 1.91 0.45 1.26
CA LEU A 46 0.63 -0.01 1.79
C LEU A 46 0.45 0.42 3.25
N THR A 47 1.49 0.35 4.07
CA THR A 47 1.45 0.79 5.47
C THR A 47 1.17 2.29 5.59
N GLU A 48 1.93 3.14 4.87
CA GLU A 48 1.68 4.59 4.83
C GLU A 48 0.26 4.91 4.37
N HIS A 49 -0.22 4.20 3.34
CA HIS A 49 -1.57 4.32 2.86
C HIS A 49 -2.62 3.93 3.89
N PHE A 50 -2.40 2.85 4.66
CA PHE A 50 -3.31 2.45 5.73
C PHE A 50 -3.39 3.51 6.82
N VAL A 51 -2.29 4.12 7.24
CA VAL A 51 -2.31 5.19 8.25
C VAL A 51 -3.20 6.34 7.78
N PHE A 52 -2.99 6.81 6.54
CA PHE A 52 -3.82 7.86 5.95
C PHE A 52 -5.31 7.47 5.86
N ILE A 53 -5.62 6.24 5.43
CA ILE A 53 -7.00 5.78 5.36
C ILE A 53 -7.61 5.68 6.76
N LEU A 54 -6.90 5.16 7.76
CA LEU A 54 -7.44 5.00 9.10
C LEU A 54 -7.81 6.35 9.73
N GLU A 55 -6.95 7.38 9.57
CA GLU A 55 -7.27 8.74 10.02
C GLU A 55 -8.51 9.29 9.30
N ARG A 56 -8.57 9.13 7.98
CA ARG A 56 -9.72 9.59 7.18
C ARG A 56 -11.00 8.80 7.49
N SER A 57 -10.91 7.50 7.66
CA SER A 57 -12.03 6.61 8.03
C SER A 57 -12.56 6.95 9.41
N PHE A 58 -11.70 7.23 10.39
CA PHE A 58 -12.11 7.66 11.72
C PHE A 58 -12.87 8.99 11.68
N ILE A 59 -12.34 9.99 10.96
CA ILE A 59 -13.01 11.29 10.79
C ILE A 59 -14.39 11.14 10.16
N LEU A 60 -14.50 10.33 9.09
CA LEU A 60 -15.79 10.06 8.43
C LEU A 60 -16.80 9.40 9.38
N VAL A 61 -16.37 8.42 10.17
CA VAL A 61 -17.24 7.76 11.16
C VAL A 61 -17.71 8.75 12.23
N VAL A 62 -16.81 9.56 12.78
CA VAL A 62 -17.16 10.59 13.78
C VAL A 62 -18.14 11.60 13.18
N TYR A 63 -17.90 12.08 11.96
CA TYR A 63 -18.79 13.01 11.28
C TYR A 63 -20.20 12.42 11.06
N VAL A 64 -20.29 11.16 10.62
CA VAL A 64 -21.56 10.46 10.43
C VAL A 64 -22.29 10.28 11.77
N ILE A 65 -21.59 9.90 12.83
CA ILE A 65 -22.19 9.76 14.17
C ILE A 65 -22.72 11.11 14.67
N SER A 66 -21.96 12.19 14.50
CA SER A 66 -22.39 13.54 14.89
C SER A 66 -23.67 13.97 14.16
N ILE A 67 -23.76 13.73 12.84
CA ILE A 67 -24.99 14.01 12.08
C ILE A 67 -26.16 13.22 12.66
N LEU A 68 -25.99 11.91 12.84
CA LEU A 68 -27.05 11.04 13.36
C LEU A 68 -27.56 11.54 14.73
N LEU A 69 -26.65 11.90 15.64
CA LEU A 69 -27.00 12.46 16.95
C LEU A 69 -27.81 13.76 16.81
N THR A 70 -27.40 14.69 15.93
CA THR A 70 -28.13 15.95 15.73
C THR A 70 -29.49 15.79 15.07
N THR A 71 -29.70 14.71 14.31
CA THR A 71 -30.98 14.43 13.64
C THR A 71 -31.98 13.63 14.49
N VAL A 72 -31.51 13.05 15.59
CA VAL A 72 -32.32 12.19 16.49
C VAL A 72 -32.75 12.92 17.77
N ILE A 73 -32.14 14.06 18.09
CA ILE A 73 -32.55 14.99 19.16
C ILE A 73 -33.54 16.00 18.58
#